data_AF-A0A925M0B4-F1
#
_entry.id   AF-A0A925M0B4-F1
#
_cell.length_a   1.000
_cell.length_b   1.000
_cell.length_c   1.000
_cell.angle_alpha   90.00
_cell.angle_beta   90.00
_cell.angle_gamma   90.00
#
_symmetry.space_group_name_H-M   'P 1'
#
loop_
_entity.id
_entity.type
_entity.pdbx_description
1 polymer ?
#
loop_
_entity_poly.entity_id
_entity_poly.type
_entity_poly.pdbx_seq_one_letter_code
_entity_poly.pdbx_strand_id
1 'polypeptide(L)'
;MSTVAIPATNQWRSELGDFSSIVCFKALVVGTEEALGEKAAAIALISAGRQRGRQVANQLGLAGKGLAAENMIALLQAALGKEGTRLCIIEKIVETGESIAVYCRETI
;
A
#
# COMPACT_ATOMS: atom_id res chain seq x y z
N MET A 1 -28.88 23.36 11.93
CA MET A 1 -27.66 22.60 11.60
C MET A 1 -28.02 21.62 10.50
N SER A 2 -27.68 21.95 9.25
CA SER A 2 -28.05 21.14 8.09
C SER A 2 -27.02 20.01 7.94
N THR A 3 -27.44 18.77 8.17
CA THR A 3 -26.60 17.60 7.95
C THR A 3 -26.47 17.37 6.45
N VAL A 4 -25.32 17.73 5.89
CA VAL A 4 -24.96 17.39 4.51
C VAL A 4 -24.81 15.86 4.44
N ALA A 5 -25.78 15.20 3.81
CA ALA A 5 -25.65 13.80 3.44
C ALA A 5 -24.64 13.73 2.29
N ILE A 6 -23.41 13.30 2.59
CA ILE A 6 -22.41 12.99 1.57
C ILE A 6 -22.85 11.65 0.96
N PRO A 7 -23.21 11.58 -0.33
CA PRO A 7 -23.51 10.31 -0.97
C PRO A 7 -22.22 9.50 -1.04
N ALA A 8 -22.11 8.46 -0.22
CA ALA A 8 -21.05 7.47 -0.35
C ALA A 8 -21.40 6.57 -1.54
N THR A 9 -21.00 6.96 -2.74
CA THR A 9 -20.80 6.01 -3.84
C THR A 9 -19.62 5.12 -3.45
N ASN A 10 -19.90 4.14 -2.60
CA ASN A 10 -18.93 3.14 -2.20
C ASN A 10 -18.76 2.18 -3.38
N GLN A 11 -17.98 2.62 -4.37
CA GLN A 11 -17.55 1.77 -5.48
C GLN A 11 -16.52 0.81 -4.92
N TRP A 12 -17.01 -0.25 -4.28
CA TRP A 12 -16.16 -1.25 -3.66
C TRP A 12 -15.30 -1.93 -4.71
N ARG A 13 -14.03 -2.11 -4.37
CA ARG A 13 -13.15 -2.97 -5.15
C ARG A 13 -13.69 -4.39 -5.05
N SER A 14 -13.84 -5.05 -6.20
CA SER A 14 -14.58 -6.31 -6.30
C SER A 14 -13.99 -7.44 -5.46
N GLU A 15 -12.66 -7.45 -5.27
CA GLU A 15 -11.96 -8.52 -4.54
C GLU A 15 -11.41 -8.05 -3.18
N LEU A 16 -10.82 -6.85 -3.13
CA LEU A 16 -10.19 -6.31 -1.93
C LEU A 16 -11.17 -5.58 -1.00
N GLY A 17 -12.37 -5.26 -1.47
CA GLY A 17 -13.39 -4.56 -0.69
C GLY A 17 -12.98 -3.14 -0.30
N ASP A 18 -13.60 -2.63 0.77
CA ASP A 18 -13.37 -1.26 1.23
C ASP A 18 -11.95 -1.05 1.80
N PHE A 19 -11.43 0.16 1.67
CA PHE A 19 -10.15 0.54 2.29
C PHE A 19 -10.36 0.94 3.76
N SER A 20 -9.27 1.02 4.52
CA SER A 20 -9.26 1.96 5.64
C SER A 20 -9.62 3.35 5.10
N SER A 21 -10.63 3.98 5.70
CA SER A 21 -11.16 5.29 5.28
C SER A 21 -10.08 6.20 4.71
N ILE A 22 -10.05 6.32 3.37
CA ILE A 22 -9.04 7.10 2.66
C ILE A 22 -9.11 8.58 3.06
N VAL A 23 -10.30 9.02 3.48
CA VAL A 23 -10.55 10.35 4.05
C VAL A 23 -9.79 10.52 5.38
N CYS A 24 -9.84 9.52 6.27
CA CYS A 24 -9.09 9.57 7.53
C CYS A 24 -7.57 9.54 7.29
N PHE A 25 -7.10 8.72 6.33
CA PHE A 25 -5.67 8.69 6.00
C PHE A 25 -5.20 10.02 5.41
N LYS A 26 -5.99 10.63 4.51
CA LYS A 26 -5.71 11.97 3.98
C LYS A 26 -5.68 13.03 5.08
N ALA A 27 -6.62 12.99 6.02
CA ALA A 27 -6.62 13.92 7.16
C ALA A 27 -5.34 13.78 8.02
N LEU A 28 -4.85 12.56 8.21
CA LEU A 28 -3.57 12.32 8.89
C LEU A 28 -2.40 12.92 8.11
N VAL A 29 -2.33 12.72 6.79
CA VAL A 29 -1.28 13.29 5.94
C VAL A 29 -1.28 14.82 6.02
N VAL A 30 -2.44 15.46 5.80
CA VAL A 30 -2.58 16.92 5.84
C VAL A 30 -2.24 17.46 7.23
N GLY A 31 -2.74 16.85 8.31
CA GLY A 31 -2.38 17.27 9.67
C GLY A 31 -0.89 17.11 9.99
N THR A 32 -0.22 16.12 9.39
CA THR A 32 1.23 15.94 9.52
C THR A 32 2.00 17.02 8.76
N GLU A 33 1.53 17.38 7.55
CA GLU A 33 2.08 18.49 6.76
C GLU A 33 1.91 19.83 7.47
N GLU A 34 0.75 20.09 8.07
CA GLU A 34 0.49 21.30 8.87
C GLU A 34 1.39 21.39 10.11
N ALA A 35 1.63 20.27 10.79
CA ALA A 35 2.43 20.24 12.01
C ALA A 35 3.95 20.35 11.78
N LEU A 36 4.46 19.76 10.70
CA LEU A 36 5.91 19.60 10.46
C LEU A 36 6.43 20.41 9.26
N GLY A 37 5.53 20.90 8.40
CA GLY A 37 5.85 21.40 7.08
C GLY A 37 5.97 20.29 6.04
N GLU A 38 5.59 20.59 4.79
CA GLU A 38 5.51 19.63 3.68
C GLU A 38 6.77 18.77 3.50
N LYS A 39 7.95 19.38 3.54
CA LYS A 39 9.23 18.66 3.32
C LYS A 39 9.51 17.65 4.43
N ALA A 40 9.29 18.02 5.69
CA ALA A 40 9.54 17.14 6.82
C ALA A 40 8.49 16.02 6.89
N ALA A 41 7.23 16.35 6.61
CA ALA A 41 6.15 15.37 6.50
C ALA A 41 6.43 14.34 5.39
N ALA A 42 6.86 14.78 4.20
CA ALA A 42 7.24 13.89 3.11
C ALA A 42 8.37 12.93 3.52
N ILE A 43 9.43 13.43 4.17
CA ILE A 43 10.54 12.59 4.67
C ILE A 43 10.02 11.57 5.69
N ALA A 44 9.19 11.99 6.63
CA ALA A 44 8.64 11.12 7.67
C ALA A 44 7.76 10.01 7.07
N LEU A 45 6.85 10.34 6.16
CA LEU A 45 5.96 9.38 5.50
C LEU A 45 6.74 8.39 4.61
N ILE A 46 7.72 8.88 3.84
CA ILE A 46 8.61 8.02 3.03
C ILE A 46 9.40 7.08 3.94
N SER A 47 9.95 7.58 5.04
CA SER A 47 10.71 6.78 6.00
C SER A 47 9.83 5.70 6.64
N ALA A 48 8.62 6.06 7.08
CA ALA A 48 7.65 5.12 7.65
C ALA A 48 7.27 4.02 6.66
N GLY A 49 6.99 4.37 5.39
CA GLY A 49 6.71 3.40 4.33
C GLY A 49 7.88 2.46 4.08
N ARG A 50 9.11 2.97 3.97
CA ARG A 50 10.33 2.16 3.80
C ARG A 50 10.57 1.24 5.00
N GLN A 51 10.38 1.73 6.21
CA GLN A 51 10.51 0.93 7.43
C GLN A 51 9.49 -0.21 7.45
N ARG A 52 8.22 0.07 7.13
CA ARG A 52 7.18 -0.96 7.05
C ARG A 52 7.50 -1.99 5.97
N GLY A 53 7.93 -1.55 4.78
CA GLY A 53 8.33 -2.45 3.69
C GLY A 53 9.46 -3.40 4.10
N ARG A 54 10.50 -2.90 4.79
CA ARG A 54 11.58 -3.74 5.33
C ARG A 54 11.08 -4.76 6.35
N GLN A 55 10.18 -4.36 7.24
CA GLN A 55 9.58 -5.27 8.22
C GLN A 55 8.78 -6.38 7.53
N VAL A 56 7.98 -6.05 6.51
CA VAL A 56 7.21 -7.06 5.74
C VAL A 56 8.16 -8.02 5.03
N ALA A 57 9.22 -7.52 4.37
CA ALA A 57 10.21 -8.37 3.71
C ALA A 57 10.90 -9.34 4.70
N ASN A 58 11.22 -8.87 5.92
CA ASN A 58 11.76 -9.72 6.97
C ASN A 58 10.74 -10.76 7.46
N GLN A 59 9.49 -10.36 7.70
CA GLN A 59 8.41 -11.25 8.15
C GLN A 59 8.11 -12.37 7.14
N LEU A 60 8.20 -12.07 5.85
CA LEU A 60 8.04 -13.05 4.77
C LEU A 60 9.32 -13.84 4.48
N GLY A 61 10.43 -13.58 5.19
CA GLY A 61 11.71 -14.22 4.97
C GLY A 61 12.30 -13.97 3.58
N LEU A 62 11.98 -12.83 2.97
CA LEU A 62 12.46 -12.40 1.64
C LEU A 62 13.75 -11.57 1.72
N ALA A 63 14.08 -11.05 2.91
CA ALA A 63 15.27 -10.21 3.07
C ALA A 63 16.56 -10.97 2.72
N GLY A 64 17.37 -10.36 1.85
CA GLY A 64 18.62 -10.96 1.35
C GLY A 64 18.43 -12.11 0.35
N LYS A 65 17.20 -12.44 -0.05
CA LYS A 65 16.91 -13.43 -1.09
C LYS A 65 16.72 -12.74 -2.44
N GLY A 66 17.23 -13.36 -3.50
CA GLY A 66 17.01 -12.90 -4.87
C GLY A 66 15.56 -13.07 -5.34
N LEU A 67 15.21 -12.40 -6.44
CA LEU A 67 13.85 -12.34 -7.01
C LEU A 67 13.32 -13.67 -7.55
N ALA A 68 14.19 -14.67 -7.74
CA ALA A 68 13.85 -15.98 -8.30
C ALA A 68 13.03 -16.90 -7.37
N ALA A 69 12.42 -16.36 -6.31
CA ALA A 69 11.46 -17.13 -5.53
C ALA A 69 10.17 -17.28 -6.36
N GLU A 70 9.97 -18.45 -6.96
CA GLU A 70 8.73 -18.87 -7.65
C GLU A 70 7.48 -18.58 -6.80
N ASN A 71 7.65 -18.52 -5.47
CA ASN A 71 6.61 -18.24 -4.47
C ASN A 71 6.49 -16.77 -4.04
N MET A 72 7.25 -15.83 -4.63
CA MET A 72 7.26 -14.42 -4.19
C MET A 72 5.88 -13.76 -4.33
N ILE A 73 5.19 -14.00 -5.45
CA ILE A 73 3.84 -13.46 -5.67
C ILE A 73 2.88 -13.99 -4.60
N ALA A 74 2.91 -15.29 -4.28
CA ALA A 74 2.06 -15.88 -3.26
C ALA A 74 2.30 -15.27 -1.87
N LEU A 75 3.57 -15.06 -1.49
CA LEU A 75 3.94 -14.44 -0.21
C LEU A 75 3.51 -12.98 -0.13
N LEU A 76 3.72 -12.21 -1.20
CA LEU A 76 3.28 -10.82 -1.26
C LEU A 76 1.76 -10.70 -1.30
N GLN A 77 1.07 -11.61 -1.97
CA GLN A 77 -0.39 -11.67 -2.01
C GLN A 77 -0.98 -11.96 -0.63
N ALA A 78 -0.34 -12.82 0.17
CA ALA A 78 -0.74 -13.05 1.56
C ALA A 78 -0.56 -11.80 2.43
N ALA A 79 0.46 -10.98 2.18
CA ALA A 79 0.73 -9.77 2.96
C ALA A 79 -0.08 -8.54 2.51
N LEU A 80 -0.27 -8.35 1.20
CA LEU A 80 -0.81 -7.14 0.59
C LEU A 80 -2.21 -7.33 0.00
N GLY A 81 -2.56 -8.56 -0.37
CA GLY A 81 -3.83 -8.90 -1.01
C GLY A 81 -4.98 -9.05 -0.02
N LYS A 82 -5.98 -9.83 -0.42
CA LYS A 82 -7.27 -9.97 0.28
C LYS A 82 -7.15 -10.40 1.75
N GLU A 83 -6.23 -11.33 2.01
CA GLU A 83 -5.97 -11.89 3.35
C GLU A 83 -4.99 -11.03 4.17
N GLY A 84 -4.37 -10.03 3.54
CA GLY A 84 -3.40 -9.14 4.15
C GLY A 84 -3.97 -7.73 4.34
N THR A 85 -3.18 -6.72 4.00
CA THR A 85 -3.58 -5.31 4.17
C THR A 85 -4.62 -4.83 3.16
N ARG A 86 -5.01 -5.67 2.19
CA ARG A 86 -5.94 -5.31 1.11
C ARG A 86 -5.49 -4.06 0.34
N LEU A 87 -4.18 -3.90 0.19
CA LEU A 87 -3.58 -2.76 -0.50
C LEU A 87 -3.73 -2.90 -2.01
N CYS A 88 -3.29 -4.04 -2.55
CA CYS A 88 -3.33 -4.34 -3.98
C CYS A 88 -3.24 -5.84 -4.23
N ILE A 89 -3.64 -6.26 -5.42
CA ILE A 89 -3.42 -7.62 -5.93
C ILE A 89 -2.23 -7.57 -6.87
N ILE A 90 -1.23 -8.43 -6.66
CA ILE A 90 -0.08 -8.56 -7.56
C ILE A 90 -0.39 -9.66 -8.58
N GLU A 91 -0.44 -9.29 -9.87
CA GLU A 91 -0.69 -10.26 -10.95
C GLU A 91 0.60 -10.86 -11.50
N LYS A 92 1.61 -10.00 -11.65
CA LYS A 92 2.85 -10.37 -12.34
C LYS A 92 4.02 -9.52 -11.87
N ILE A 93 5.17 -10.14 -11.76
CA ILE A 93 6.46 -9.47 -11.55
C ILE A 93 7.34 -9.82 -12.76
N VAL A 94 7.94 -8.80 -13.38
CA VAL A 94 8.82 -8.96 -14.55
C VAL A 94 10.10 -8.18 -14.31
N GLU A 95 11.23 -8.83 -14.53
CA GLU A 95 12.52 -8.13 -14.63
C GLU A 95 12.65 -7.55 -16.04
N THR A 96 12.74 -6.22 -16.12
CA THR A 96 12.88 -5.47 -17.37
C THR A 96 14.23 -4.74 -17.33
N GLY A 97 15.29 -5.44 -17.73
CA GLY A 97 16.66 -4.90 -17.71
C GLY A 97 17.11 -4.59 -16.28
N GLU A 98 17.32 -3.31 -15.97
CA GLU A 98 17.74 -2.82 -14.64
C GLU A 98 16.56 -2.51 -13.69
N SER A 99 15.33 -2.70 -14.15
CA SER A 99 14.12 -2.36 -13.38
C SER A 99 13.25 -3.59 -13.13
N ILE A 100 12.51 -3.55 -12.01
CA ILE A 100 11.50 -4.56 -11.69
C ILE A 100 10.13 -3.92 -11.96
N ALA A 101 9.38 -4.49 -12.90
CA ALA A 101 8.01 -4.10 -13.18
C ALA A 101 7.06 -5.01 -12.39
N VAL A 102 6.23 -4.41 -11.54
CA VAL A 102 5.19 -5.11 -10.78
C VAL A 102 3.83 -4.65 -11.29
N TYR A 103 3.04 -5.60 -11.80
CA TYR A 103 1.71 -5.36 -12.32
C TYR A 103 0.69 -5.61 -11.22
N CYS A 104 -0.04 -4.57 -10.86
CA CYS A 104 -1.00 -4.58 -9.77
C CYS A 104 -2.42 -4.31 -10.29
N ARG A 105 -3.42 -4.94 -9.66
CA ARG A 105 -4.84 -4.63 -9.81
C ARG A 105 -5.43 -4.09 -8.51
N GLU A 106 -6.58 -3.43 -8.65
CA GLU A 106 -7.35 -2.88 -7.53
C GLU A 106 -6.52 -1.93 -6.64
N THR A 107 -5.62 -1.17 -7.29
CA THR A 107 -4.81 -0.07 -6.71
C THR A 107 -5.59 1.24 -6.67
N ILE A 108 -5.05 2.23 -5.95
CA ILE A 108 -5.58 3.61 -5.83
C ILE A 108 -5.08 4.46 -7.00
#